data_AF-A0A4Q6BQS2-F1
#
_entry.id   AF-A0A4Q6BQS2-F1
#
_cell.length_a   1.000
_cell.length_b   1.000
_cell.length_c   1.000
_cell.angle_alpha   90.00
_cell.angle_beta   90.00
_cell.angle_gamma   90.00
#
_symmetry.space_group_name_H-M   'P 1'
#
loop_
_entity.id
_entity.type
_entity.pdbx_description
1 polymer ?
#
loop_
_entity_poly.entity_id
_entity_poly.type
_entity_poly.pdbx_seq_one_letter_code
_entity_poly.pdbx_strand_id
1 'polypeptide(L)'
;MGTTGQALRAGRPQLIVPHGFDQPDHAARMVQRGVGRTVSRFRYRADSVARELSALLRTPSYAEKAASLGQQVRSENGVAATCDAIAELFANGTL
;
A
#
# COMPACT_ATOMS: atom_id res chain seq x y z
N MET A 1 -5.78 5.08 -11.62
CA MET A 1 -5.23 3.70 -11.60
C MET A 1 -4.82 3.39 -10.16
N GLY A 2 -5.58 2.54 -9.46
CA GLY A 2 -5.45 2.29 -8.01
C GLY A 2 -4.31 1.33 -7.63
N THR A 3 -3.05 1.74 -7.82
CA THR A 3 -1.87 0.93 -7.48
C THR A 3 -1.66 0.76 -5.97
N THR A 4 -2.14 1.70 -5.14
CA THR A 4 -2.07 1.60 -3.67
C THR A 4 -2.95 0.47 -3.12
N GLY A 5 -4.14 0.28 -3.69
CA GLY A 5 -5.06 -0.81 -3.29
C GLY A 5 -4.49 -2.19 -3.64
N GLN A 6 -3.90 -2.35 -4.82
CA GLN A 6 -3.27 -3.61 -5.25
C GLN A 6 -1.99 -3.92 -4.45
N ALA A 7 -1.18 -2.89 -4.18
CA ALA A 7 0.01 -3.00 -3.35
C ALA A 7 -0.33 -3.50 -1.93
N LEU A 8 -1.32 -2.90 -1.29
CA LEU A 8 -1.75 -3.31 0.05
C LEU A 8 -2.40 -4.69 0.05
N ARG A 9 -3.23 -5.00 -0.95
CA ARG A 9 -3.94 -6.30 -1.07
C ARG A 9 -2.98 -7.48 -1.22
N ALA A 10 -1.80 -7.27 -1.80
CA ALA A 10 -0.77 -8.31 -1.92
C ALA A 10 -0.29 -8.85 -0.56
N GLY A 11 -0.41 -8.07 0.52
CA GLY A 11 -0.01 -8.48 1.86
C GLY A 11 1.48 -8.80 1.99
N ARG A 12 2.33 -8.20 1.14
CA ARG A 12 3.78 -8.41 1.12
C ARG A 12 4.53 -7.11 1.37
N PRO A 13 5.71 -7.17 2.02
CA PRO A 13 6.61 -6.02 2.12
C PRO A 13 7.00 -5.48 0.74
N GLN A 14 7.14 -4.15 0.62
CA GLN A 14 7.44 -3.52 -0.68
C GLN A 14 8.68 -2.64 -0.65
N LEU A 15 9.49 -2.74 -1.70
CA LEU A 15 10.49 -1.74 -2.03
C LEU A 15 9.96 -0.85 -3.15
N ILE A 16 9.82 0.44 -2.88
CA ILE A 16 9.18 1.39 -3.78
C ILE A 16 10.23 2.34 -4.34
N VAL A 17 10.19 2.59 -5.65
CA VAL A 17 11.03 3.58 -6.33
C VAL A 17 10.11 4.67 -6.88
N PRO A 18 9.93 5.81 -6.17
CA PRO A 18 9.02 6.86 -6.64
C PRO A 18 9.58 7.57 -7.88
N HIS A 19 8.74 7.75 -8.90
CA HIS A 19 9.07 8.48 -10.13
C HIS A 19 8.42 9.87 -10.22
N GLY A 20 7.33 10.11 -9.50
CA GLY A 20 6.67 11.42 -9.42
C GLY A 20 5.18 11.33 -9.05
N PHE A 21 4.50 12.47 -9.11
CA PHE A 21 3.05 12.61 -8.84
C PHE A 21 2.67 12.16 -7.41
N ASP A 22 1.72 11.25 -7.29
CA ASP A 22 1.20 10.69 -6.04
C ASP A 22 2.09 9.59 -5.44
N GLN A 23 3.07 9.09 -6.21
CA GLN A 23 3.91 7.97 -5.79
C GLN A 23 4.76 8.26 -4.53
N PRO A 24 5.37 9.45 -4.34
CA PRO A 24 6.11 9.77 -3.12
C PRO A 24 5.24 9.72 -1.87
N ASP A 25 4.01 10.24 -1.95
CA ASP A 25 3.08 10.24 -0.82
C ASP A 25 2.60 8.83 -0.48
N HIS A 26 2.30 8.03 -1.50
CA HIS A 26 1.99 6.61 -1.32
C HIS A 26 3.16 5.85 -0.69
N ALA A 27 4.39 6.07 -1.17
CA ALA A 27 5.58 5.46 -0.60
C ALA A 27 5.79 5.87 0.87
N ALA A 28 5.61 7.15 1.20
CA ALA A 28 5.72 7.65 2.56
C ALA A 28 4.72 6.98 3.50
N ARG A 29 3.45 6.82 3.08
CA ARG A 29 2.42 6.12 3.86
C ARG A 29 2.77 4.64 4.08
N MET A 30 3.32 3.96 3.08
CA MET A 30 3.75 2.56 3.19
C MET A 30 4.92 2.40 4.17
N VAL A 31 5.88 3.34 4.14
CA VAL A 31 6.99 3.39 5.10
C VAL A 31 6.49 3.66 6.51
N GLN A 32 5.60 4.64 6.69
CA GLN A 32 5.04 5.00 7.99
C GLN A 32 4.27 3.83 8.62
N ARG A 33 3.54 3.07 7.81
CA ARG A 33 2.84 1.85 8.26
C ARG A 33 3.78 0.66 8.48
N GLY A 34 5.07 0.79 8.16
CA GLY A 34 6.07 -0.26 8.34
C GLY A 34 5.87 -1.45 7.41
N VAL A 35 5.27 -1.23 6.23
CA VAL A 35 5.03 -2.27 5.22
C VAL A 35 5.87 -2.09 3.96
N GLY A 36 6.69 -1.04 3.92
CA GLY A 36 7.60 -0.82 2.80
C GLY A 36 8.81 0.03 3.16
N ARG A 37 9.75 0.07 2.21
CA ARG A 37 10.93 0.93 2.18
C ARG A 37 11.00 1.60 0.82
N THR A 38 11.77 2.69 0.71
CA THR A 38 11.91 3.42 -0.57
C THR A 38 13.36 3.54 -0.97
N VAL A 39 13.59 3.54 -2.29
CA VAL A 39 14.87 3.92 -2.89
C VAL A 39 14.59 5.06 -3.85
N SER A 40 15.35 6.15 -3.71
CA SER A 40 15.29 7.24 -4.69
C SER A 40 15.71 6.74 -6.06
N ARG A 41 14.98 7.11 -7.12
CA ARG A 41 15.34 6.80 -8.50
C ARG A 41 16.77 7.21 -8.87
N PHE A 42 17.26 8.32 -8.30
CA PHE A 42 18.61 8.83 -8.54
C PHE A 42 19.70 8.03 -7.81
N ARG A 43 19.31 7.18 -6.85
CA ARG A 43 20.19 6.31 -6.07
C ARG A 43 19.91 4.83 -6.34
N TYR A 44 19.17 4.53 -7.42
CA TYR A 44 18.87 3.15 -7.78
C TYR A 44 20.12 2.47 -8.32
N ARG A 45 20.78 1.70 -7.44
CA ARG A 45 21.98 0.92 -7.72
C ARG A 45 21.82 -0.46 -7.10
N ALA A 46 22.45 -1.46 -7.70
CA ALA A 46 22.30 -2.86 -7.28
C ALA A 46 22.62 -3.07 -5.79
N ASP A 47 23.69 -2.45 -5.29
CA ASP A 47 24.11 -2.50 -3.89
C ASP A 47 23.07 -1.89 -2.95
N SER A 48 22.51 -0.74 -3.34
CA SER A 48 21.52 -0.01 -2.53
C SER A 48 20.19 -0.75 -2.51
N VAL A 49 19.75 -1.29 -3.65
CA VAL A 49 18.54 -2.11 -3.75
C VAL A 49 18.69 -3.40 -2.96
N ALA A 50 19.82 -4.10 -3.07
CA ALA A 50 20.08 -5.32 -2.31
C ALA A 50 20.05 -5.07 -0.80
N ARG A 51 20.61 -3.94 -0.33
CA ARG A 51 20.57 -3.55 1.08
C ARG A 51 19.15 -3.33 1.58
N GLU A 52 18.33 -2.59 0.86
CA GLU A 52 16.95 -2.32 1.25
C GLU A 52 16.07 -3.57 1.18
N LEU A 53 16.26 -4.43 0.18
CA LEU A 53 15.59 -5.73 0.10
C LEU A 53 16.01 -6.65 1.25
N SER A 54 17.30 -6.70 1.58
CA SER A 54 17.78 -7.49 2.72
C SER A 54 17.15 -7.01 4.03
N ALA A 55 17.05 -5.69 4.23
CA ALA A 55 16.37 -5.13 5.40
C ALA A 55 14.87 -5.50 5.44
N LEU A 56 14.17 -5.41 4.31
CA LEU A 56 12.76 -5.82 4.19
C LEU A 56 12.53 -7.30 4.48
N LEU A 57 13.40 -8.18 3.97
CA LEU A 57 13.23 -9.63 4.05
C LEU A 57 13.71 -10.22 5.37
N ARG A 58 14.74 -9.63 5.99
CA ARG A 58 15.34 -10.14 7.25
C ARG A 58 14.69 -9.58 8.51
N THR A 59 13.78 -8.62 8.39
CA THR A 59 13.08 -8.02 9.53
C THR A 59 11.62 -8.51 9.53
N PRO A 60 11.26 -9.51 10.37
CA PRO A 60 9.96 -10.19 10.31
C PRO A 60 8.75 -9.24 10.41
N SER A 61 8.89 -8.14 11.16
CA SER A 61 7.82 -7.17 11.36
C SER A 61 7.26 -6.58 10.06
N TYR A 62 8.07 -6.47 8.99
CA TYR A 62 7.54 -6.01 7.70
C TYR A 62 6.55 -7.00 7.12
N ALA A 63 6.87 -8.31 7.17
CA ALA A 63 6.02 -9.36 6.64
C ALA A 63 4.72 -9.47 7.44
N GLU A 64 4.81 -9.42 8.78
CA GLU A 64 3.66 -9.45 9.67
C GLU A 64 2.72 -8.26 9.44
N LYS A 65 3.25 -7.04 9.42
CA LYS A 65 2.46 -5.83 9.19
C LYS A 65 1.84 -5.82 7.80
N ALA A 66 2.59 -6.25 6.78
CA ALA A 66 2.06 -6.33 5.42
C ALA A 66 0.94 -7.37 5.33
N ALA A 67 1.11 -8.55 5.93
CA ALA A 67 0.09 -9.60 5.95
C ALA A 67 -1.19 -9.12 6.65
N SER A 68 -1.05 -8.50 7.84
CA SER A 68 -2.17 -7.93 8.61
C SER A 68 -2.90 -6.86 7.83
N LEU A 69 -2.18 -5.91 7.23
CA LEU A 69 -2.78 -4.81 6.47
C LEU A 69 -3.45 -5.34 5.19
N GLY A 70 -2.84 -6.33 4.52
CA GLY A 70 -3.44 -6.99 3.38
C GLY A 70 -4.72 -7.76 3.74
N GLN A 71 -4.77 -8.37 4.93
CA GLN A 71 -5.99 -9.00 5.43
C GLN A 71 -7.10 -7.98 5.65
N GLN A 72 -6.80 -6.84 6.30
CA GLN A 72 -7.76 -5.75 6.52
C GLN A 72 -8.35 -5.25 5.19
N VAL A 73 -7.50 -4.94 4.21
CA VAL A 73 -7.92 -4.49 2.87
C VAL A 73 -8.69 -5.56 2.10
N ARG A 74 -8.45 -6.85 2.35
CA ARG A 74 -9.24 -7.94 1.75
C ARG A 74 -10.59 -8.12 2.43
N SER A 75 -10.67 -7.92 3.74
CA SER A 75 -11.92 -7.99 4.50
C SER A 75 -12.81 -6.76 4.31
N GLU A 76 -12.25 -5.64 3.89
CA GLU A 76 -13.03 -4.49 3.44
C GLU A 76 -13.81 -4.88 2.17
N ASN A 77 -15.12 -5.06 2.31
CA ASN A 77 -16.03 -5.17 1.18
C ASN A 77 -16.35 -3.77 0.64
N GLY A 78 -15.30 -3.05 0.21
CA GLY A 78 -15.40 -1.65 -0.16
C GLY A 78 -16.38 -1.38 -1.30
N VAL A 79 -16.60 -2.35 -2.19
CA VAL A 79 -17.59 -2.23 -3.27
C VAL A 79 -19.01 -2.30 -2.72
N ALA A 80 -19.32 -3.31 -1.90
CA ALA A 80 -20.66 -3.43 -1.32
C ALA A 80 -20.99 -2.25 -0.40
N ALA A 81 -20.06 -1.85 0.47
CA ALA A 81 -20.25 -0.70 1.35
C ALA A 81 -20.44 0.62 0.58
N THR A 82 -19.77 0.79 -0.56
CA THR A 82 -19.99 1.97 -1.43
C THR A 82 -21.34 1.89 -2.13
N CYS A 83 -21.73 0.72 -2.64
CA CYS A 83 -23.04 0.51 -3.26
C CYS A 83 -24.19 0.73 -2.28
N ASP A 84 -24.06 0.25 -1.04
CA ASP A 84 -25.05 0.44 0.03
C ASP A 84 -25.15 1.92 0.41
N ALA A 85 -24.03 2.63 0.56
CA ALA A 85 -24.03 4.07 0.85
C ALA A 85 -24.64 4.90 -0.29
N ILE A 86 -24.38 4.53 -1.55
CA ILE A 86 -25.01 5.16 -2.71
C ILE A 86 -26.51 4.86 -2.73
N ALA A 87 -26.91 3.62 -2.48
CA ALA A 87 -28.31 3.22 -2.42
C ALA A 87 -29.07 3.95 -1.30
N GLU A 88 -28.46 4.13 -0.12
CA GLU A 88 -29.01 4.94 0.96
C GLU A 88 -29.15 6.41 0.58
N LEU A 89 -28.17 7.00 -0.10
CA LEU A 89 -28.25 8.39 -0.59
C LEU A 89 -29.42 8.59 -1.57
N PHE A 90 -29.67 7.62 -2.45
CA PHE A 90 -30.82 7.64 -3.36
C PHE A 90 -32.14 7.35 -2.65
N ALA A 91 -32.17 6.47 -1.66
CA ALA A 91 -33.36 6.16 -0.87
C ALA A 91 -33.78 7.32 0.05
N ASN A 92 -32.81 8.10 0.54
CA ASN A 92 -33.03 9.24 1.45
C ASN A 92 -33.26 10.58 0.72
N GLY A 93 -33.44 10.57 -0.61
CA GLY A 93 -34.00 11.69 -1.37
C GLY A 93 -33.16 12.98 -1.38
N THR A 94 -31.83 12.89 -1.32
CA THR A 94 -30.96 14.06 -1.51
C THR A 94 -30.39 14.07 -2.92
N LEU A 95 -31.27 14.23 -3.92
CA LEU A 95 -31.04 14.84 -5.24
C LEU A 95 -32.40 15.17 -5.88
#